data_AF-A0A7K9WDW6-F1
#
_entry.id   AF-A0A7K9WDW6-F1
#
_cell.length_a   1.000
_cell.length_b   1.000
_cell.length_c   1.000
_cell.angle_alpha   90.00
_cell.angle_beta   90.00
_cell.angle_gamma   90.00
#
_symmetry.space_group_name_H-M   'P 1'
#
loop_
_entity.id
_entity.type
_entity.pdbx_description
1 polymer ?
#
loop_
_entity_poly.entity_id
_entity_poly.type
_entity_poly.pdbx_seq_one_letter_code
_entity_poly.pdbx_strand_id
1 'polypeptide(L)'
;RMLTRTPSVVAQVFLLLSIVLVIAIAVIQIKQQQVLSPGLKYGIVLDAGSSRTTVYVYEWPAEKENNTGVVSQTFKCNVKGPGISSYESSPGALAKPLDDCLNKVKERIPVHLYKNTSVYLGATAGMRLLRLQNESAANEVLASIQNYFRAQPFEFRGAQIITGPEEGVYGWITANYLMGNFLERNLWRTWVHPYRKETMGALDLGGASTQISFIPEDPEEHPNSTLQVKLYGYSYHVYTHSYQCYGRDEAEKRLLALLLQKSNSSANVENPCYPQNYKTALTMKYFFGSLCTQSLRPANYYPNQLVNFHGTGDPGLCQEMVSLLFNFTACRDREDCPFNGTHQPRAKGNFVAFSGFYYTINALNLSGHFSLDDFNSSMWFFCSQSWAQLQFMLPKFEEIYARSYCFSANFIYYLLVHGYNFNAETWPQIHFQKEVGNSSIAWSLGYMLSLTNMIPAEGKLIQLPLKPSLFAGLLIFLTATALLCLLFLVYLCIESHRRRNIPHVEHVFVPE
;
A
#
# COMPACT_ATOMS: atom_id res chain seq x y z
N ARG A 1 -58.83 -25.56 57.01
CA ARG A 1 -57.51 -25.84 56.40
C ARG A 1 -57.43 -25.62 54.88
N MET A 2 -58.53 -25.44 54.12
CA MET A 2 -58.47 -25.27 52.65
C MET A 2 -58.22 -23.83 52.15
N LEU A 3 -58.63 -22.76 52.87
CA LEU A 3 -58.51 -21.38 52.39
C LEU A 3 -57.07 -20.82 52.29
N THR A 4 -56.07 -21.43 52.93
CA THR A 4 -54.68 -20.96 52.90
C THR A 4 -53.82 -21.60 51.82
N ARG A 5 -54.31 -22.64 51.12
CA ARG A 5 -53.54 -23.38 50.10
C ARG A 5 -53.54 -22.67 48.75
N THR A 6 -54.69 -22.17 48.30
CA THR A 6 -54.84 -21.54 46.99
C THR A 6 -54.00 -20.27 46.81
N PRO A 7 -53.98 -19.30 47.76
CA PRO A 7 -53.15 -18.09 47.62
C PRO A 7 -51.65 -18.39 47.63
N SER A 8 -51.23 -19.40 48.40
CA SER A 8 -49.83 -19.84 48.48
C SER A 8 -49.36 -20.48 47.17
N VAL A 9 -50.19 -21.34 46.57
CA VAL A 9 -49.88 -21.97 45.26
C VAL A 9 -49.78 -20.91 44.16
N VAL A 10 -50.71 -19.95 44.13
CA VAL A 10 -50.69 -18.86 43.16
C VAL A 10 -49.41 -18.03 43.28
N ALA A 11 -49.02 -17.64 44.51
CA ALA A 11 -47.79 -16.88 44.74
C ALA A 11 -46.51 -17.67 44.36
N GLN A 12 -46.48 -18.99 44.58
CA GLN A 12 -45.38 -19.84 44.14
C GLN A 12 -45.28 -19.93 42.61
N VAL A 13 -46.41 -20.05 41.92
CA VAL A 13 -46.46 -20.06 40.44
C VAL A 13 -45.94 -18.73 39.88
N PHE A 14 -46.42 -17.59 40.40
CA PHE A 14 -45.95 -16.28 39.95
C PHE A 14 -44.48 -16.03 40.25
N LEU A 15 -43.97 -16.50 41.41
CA LEU A 15 -42.56 -16.43 41.75
C LEU A 15 -41.69 -17.24 40.78
N LEU A 16 -42.04 -18.50 40.54
CA LEU A 16 -41.33 -19.38 39.60
C LEU A 16 -41.36 -18.81 38.18
N LEU A 17 -42.53 -18.37 37.72
CA LEU A 17 -42.69 -17.79 36.39
C LEU A 17 -41.84 -16.51 36.24
N SER A 18 -41.83 -15.64 37.25
CA SER A 18 -41.02 -14.41 37.23
C SER A 18 -39.52 -14.73 37.17
N ILE A 19 -39.05 -15.70 37.94
CA ILE A 19 -37.64 -16.14 37.92
C ILE A 19 -37.28 -16.71 36.54
N VAL A 20 -38.12 -17.60 36.00
CA VAL A 20 -37.90 -18.20 34.67
C VAL A 20 -37.88 -17.14 33.59
N LEU A 21 -38.79 -16.16 33.62
CA LEU A 21 -38.83 -15.07 32.65
C LEU A 21 -37.60 -14.15 32.77
N VAL A 22 -37.15 -13.82 33.98
CA VAL A 22 -35.92 -13.04 34.18
C VAL A 22 -34.71 -13.76 33.58
N ILE A 23 -34.57 -15.05 33.85
CA ILE A 23 -33.47 -15.86 33.29
C ILE A 23 -33.60 -15.94 31.77
N ALA A 24 -34.79 -16.23 31.24
CA ALA A 24 -35.01 -16.35 29.81
C ALA A 24 -34.71 -15.04 29.06
N ILE A 25 -35.20 -13.90 29.55
CA ILE A 25 -34.95 -12.59 28.95
C ILE A 25 -33.46 -12.24 29.04
N ALA A 26 -32.80 -12.51 30.17
CA ALA A 26 -31.36 -12.28 30.31
C ALA A 26 -30.54 -13.17 29.36
N VAL A 27 -30.89 -14.45 29.24
CA VAL A 27 -30.24 -15.39 28.31
C VAL A 27 -30.45 -14.95 26.86
N ILE A 28 -31.66 -14.56 26.48
CA ILE A 28 -31.96 -14.02 25.14
C ILE A 28 -31.12 -12.77 24.87
N GLN A 29 -31.11 -11.81 25.80
CA GLN A 29 -30.37 -10.55 25.65
C GLN A 29 -28.86 -10.78 25.47
N ILE A 30 -28.29 -11.78 26.15
CA ILE A 30 -26.85 -12.10 26.08
C ILE A 30 -26.51 -12.98 24.87
N LYS A 31 -27.30 -14.02 24.60
CA LYS A 31 -26.97 -15.06 23.61
C LYS A 31 -27.44 -14.73 22.19
N GLN A 32 -28.45 -13.87 22.03
CA GLN A 32 -28.99 -13.50 20.72
C GLN A 32 -28.58 -12.09 20.26
N GLN A 33 -27.57 -11.48 20.91
CA GLN A 33 -27.00 -10.22 20.41
C GLN A 33 -26.46 -10.42 18.99
N GLN A 34 -26.82 -9.51 18.09
CA GLN A 34 -26.29 -9.49 16.73
C GLN A 34 -25.13 -8.50 16.66
N VAL A 35 -24.03 -8.96 16.10
CA VAL A 35 -22.85 -8.13 15.82
C VAL A 35 -23.00 -7.60 14.41
N LEU A 36 -23.32 -6.31 14.28
CA LEU A 36 -23.35 -5.60 13.02
C LEU A 36 -21.96 -5.06 12.69
N SER A 37 -21.51 -5.30 11.47
CA SER A 37 -20.32 -4.62 10.96
C SER A 37 -20.65 -3.15 10.69
N PRO A 38 -19.78 -2.19 11.08
CA PRO A 38 -19.92 -0.79 10.69
C PRO A 38 -19.75 -0.57 9.17
N GLY A 39 -19.36 -1.60 8.43
CA GLY A 39 -19.24 -1.59 6.97
C GLY A 39 -17.83 -1.30 6.49
N LEU A 40 -17.73 -0.99 5.19
CA LEU A 40 -16.46 -0.70 4.52
C LEU A 40 -16.13 0.78 4.56
N LYS A 41 -14.84 1.08 4.68
CA LYS A 41 -14.24 2.39 4.41
C LYS A 41 -13.50 2.35 3.08
N TYR A 42 -13.36 3.51 2.47
CA TYR A 42 -12.67 3.69 1.20
C TYR A 42 -11.59 4.75 1.31
N GLY A 43 -10.53 4.60 0.54
CA GLY A 43 -9.46 5.58 0.40
C GLY A 43 -8.95 5.64 -1.03
N ILE A 44 -8.60 6.83 -1.49
CA ILE A 44 -8.09 7.06 -2.84
C ILE A 44 -6.66 7.58 -2.73
N VAL A 45 -5.73 6.96 -3.47
CA VAL A 45 -4.34 7.41 -3.56
C VAL A 45 -3.99 7.71 -5.01
N LEU A 46 -3.54 8.93 -5.25
CA LEU A 46 -2.94 9.35 -6.52
C LEU A 46 -1.43 9.18 -6.39
N ASP A 47 -0.92 8.17 -7.08
CA ASP A 47 0.52 7.96 -7.27
C ASP A 47 0.99 8.82 -8.44
N ALA A 48 1.58 9.98 -8.12
CA ALA A 48 2.07 10.94 -9.09
C ALA A 48 3.57 10.72 -9.38
N GLY A 49 3.84 9.65 -10.13
CA GLY A 49 5.18 9.29 -10.61
C GLY A 49 5.72 10.26 -11.67
N SER A 50 7.03 10.16 -11.95
CA SER A 50 7.71 11.01 -12.95
C SER A 50 7.15 10.86 -14.36
N SER A 51 6.78 9.63 -14.75
CA SER A 51 6.39 9.31 -16.12
C SER A 51 4.86 9.28 -16.32
N ARG A 52 4.11 9.05 -15.24
CA ARG A 52 2.64 8.94 -15.26
C ARG A 52 2.04 9.16 -13.88
N THR A 53 0.75 9.45 -13.83
CA THR A 53 -0.05 9.43 -12.60
C THR A 53 -1.00 8.23 -12.62
N THR A 54 -1.13 7.52 -11.50
CA THR A 54 -2.07 6.40 -11.34
C THR A 54 -2.99 6.64 -10.16
N VAL A 55 -4.30 6.51 -10.37
CA VAL A 55 -5.31 6.61 -9.31
C VAL A 55 -5.66 5.20 -8.82
N TYR A 56 -5.49 4.97 -7.53
CA TYR A 56 -5.88 3.73 -6.85
C TYR A 56 -7.05 3.99 -5.91
N VAL A 57 -8.01 3.05 -5.89
CA VAL A 57 -9.08 3.01 -4.89
C VAL A 57 -8.90 1.76 -4.06
N TYR A 58 -8.92 1.97 -2.76
CA TYR A 58 -8.76 0.94 -1.74
C TYR A 58 -10.00 0.89 -0.85
N GLU A 59 -10.31 -0.29 -0.33
CA GLU A 59 -11.35 -0.50 0.68
C GLU A 59 -10.87 -1.40 1.82
N TRP A 60 -11.43 -1.22 3.01
CA TRP A 60 -11.18 -2.08 4.17
C TRP A 60 -12.37 -2.10 5.15
N PRO A 61 -12.55 -3.17 5.95
CA PRO A 61 -13.51 -3.19 7.05
C PRO A 61 -13.17 -2.16 8.13
N ALA A 62 -14.17 -1.42 8.62
CA ALA A 62 -13.98 -0.34 9.58
C ALA A 62 -13.40 -0.78 10.94
N GLU A 63 -13.58 -2.05 11.31
CA GLU A 63 -13.15 -2.64 12.59
C GLU A 63 -11.64 -2.76 12.73
N LYS A 64 -10.91 -2.98 11.62
CA LYS A 64 -9.44 -3.14 11.55
C LYS A 64 -8.87 -4.28 12.43
N GLU A 65 -7.59 -4.58 12.20
CA GLU A 65 -6.83 -5.57 12.94
C GLU A 65 -5.64 -4.88 13.61
N ASN A 66 -5.59 -4.87 14.95
CA ASN A 66 -4.55 -4.19 15.72
C ASN A 66 -4.29 -2.75 15.25
N ASN A 67 -5.36 -1.99 15.02
CA ASN A 67 -5.42 -0.62 14.47
C ASN A 67 -5.06 -0.45 12.99
N THR A 68 -4.56 -1.48 12.30
CA THR A 68 -4.25 -1.43 10.88
C THR A 68 -5.38 -2.06 10.06
N GLY A 69 -5.80 -1.41 8.98
CA GLY A 69 -6.82 -1.94 8.07
C GLY A 69 -6.32 -3.17 7.31
N VAL A 70 -7.23 -4.10 7.00
CA VAL A 70 -6.99 -5.16 6.02
C VAL A 70 -7.52 -4.64 4.69
N VAL A 71 -6.62 -4.03 3.92
CA VAL A 71 -6.91 -3.23 2.74
C VAL A 71 -6.92 -4.07 1.47
N SER A 72 -7.89 -3.82 0.58
CA SER A 72 -7.95 -4.42 -0.75
C SER A 72 -8.04 -3.34 -1.83
N GLN A 73 -7.40 -3.57 -2.97
CA GLN A 73 -7.48 -2.69 -4.13
C GLN A 73 -8.76 -3.01 -4.92
N THR A 74 -9.64 -2.04 -5.10
CA THR A 74 -10.91 -2.22 -5.83
C THR A 74 -10.88 -1.63 -7.22
N PHE A 75 -10.04 -0.61 -7.45
CA PHE A 75 -9.95 0.05 -8.74
C PHE A 75 -8.56 0.67 -8.97
N LYS A 76 -8.18 0.75 -10.25
CA LYS A 76 -6.94 1.35 -10.75
C LYS A 76 -7.22 2.08 -12.06
N CYS A 77 -6.73 3.30 -12.19
CA CYS A 77 -6.82 4.08 -13.43
C CYS A 77 -5.51 4.80 -13.73
N ASN A 78 -4.93 4.54 -14.90
CA ASN A 78 -3.78 5.28 -15.38
C ASN A 78 -4.26 6.58 -16.01
N VAL A 79 -3.86 7.72 -15.45
CA VAL A 79 -4.16 9.05 -15.98
C VAL A 79 -3.42 9.19 -17.32
N LYS A 80 -4.12 9.68 -18.35
CA LYS A 80 -3.51 9.90 -19.67
C LYS A 80 -2.54 11.08 -19.63
N GLY A 81 -1.41 10.94 -20.30
CA GLY A 81 -0.38 11.98 -20.37
C GLY A 81 0.81 11.70 -19.45
N PRO A 82 1.74 12.67 -19.35
CA PRO A 82 2.96 12.52 -18.57
C PRO A 82 2.71 12.63 -17.06
N GLY A 83 3.76 12.44 -16.26
CA GLY A 83 3.74 12.74 -14.82
C GLY A 83 3.49 14.23 -14.56
N ILE A 84 2.97 14.54 -13.37
CA ILE A 84 2.50 15.91 -13.04
C ILE A 84 3.59 16.97 -13.10
N SER A 85 4.87 16.61 -12.92
CA SER A 85 6.00 17.54 -13.02
C SER A 85 6.18 18.11 -14.43
N SER A 86 5.66 17.42 -15.46
CA SER A 86 5.72 17.91 -16.85
C SER A 86 4.75 19.07 -17.12
N TYR A 87 3.87 19.38 -16.17
CA TYR A 87 2.92 20.48 -16.25
C TYR A 87 3.44 21.76 -15.57
N GLU A 88 4.75 21.85 -15.30
CA GLU A 88 5.40 23.01 -14.67
C GLU A 88 5.04 24.36 -15.32
N SER A 89 4.83 24.38 -16.63
CA SER A 89 4.48 25.60 -17.39
C SER A 89 2.98 25.79 -17.57
N SER A 90 2.16 24.80 -17.23
CA SER A 90 0.71 24.81 -17.43
C SER A 90 -0.06 23.94 -16.42
N PRO A 91 0.04 24.22 -15.10
CA PRO A 91 -0.58 23.37 -14.06
C PRO A 91 -2.07 23.11 -14.26
N GLY A 92 -2.82 24.11 -14.75
CA GLY A 92 -4.27 23.98 -14.99
C GLY A 92 -4.68 22.92 -16.02
N ALA A 93 -3.76 22.45 -16.87
CA ALA A 93 -4.04 21.37 -17.82
C ALA A 93 -4.15 19.98 -17.16
N LEU A 94 -3.84 19.84 -15.86
CA LEU A 94 -3.98 18.60 -15.09
C LEU A 94 -5.43 18.19 -14.81
N ALA A 95 -6.36 19.15 -14.79
CA ALA A 95 -7.75 18.87 -14.41
C ALA A 95 -8.43 17.87 -15.36
N LYS A 96 -8.29 18.09 -16.68
CA LYS A 96 -8.97 17.28 -17.70
C LYS A 96 -8.53 15.80 -17.68
N PRO A 97 -7.23 15.46 -17.67
CA PRO A 97 -6.81 14.07 -17.53
C PRO A 97 -7.27 13.40 -16.22
N LEU A 98 -7.36 14.15 -15.12
CA LEU A 98 -7.80 13.62 -13.83
C LEU A 98 -9.30 13.32 -13.82
N ASP A 99 -10.14 14.13 -14.50
CA ASP A 99 -11.59 13.91 -14.59
C ASP A 99 -11.94 12.54 -15.17
N ASP A 100 -11.23 12.10 -16.22
CA ASP A 100 -11.44 10.78 -16.83
C ASP A 100 -11.33 9.64 -15.82
N CYS A 101 -10.36 9.72 -14.90
CA CYS A 101 -10.19 8.73 -13.84
C CYS A 101 -11.16 8.95 -12.67
N LEU A 102 -11.37 10.19 -12.22
CA LEU A 102 -12.23 10.46 -11.07
C LEU A 102 -13.71 10.17 -11.34
N ASN A 103 -14.18 10.31 -12.58
CA ASN A 103 -15.55 9.91 -12.94
C ASN A 103 -15.74 8.40 -12.75
N LYS A 104 -14.75 7.59 -13.14
CA LYS A 104 -14.78 6.14 -12.89
C LYS A 104 -14.65 5.80 -11.42
N VAL A 105 -13.92 6.59 -10.64
CA VAL A 105 -13.84 6.41 -9.18
C VAL A 105 -15.21 6.64 -8.52
N LYS A 106 -15.95 7.66 -8.95
CA LYS A 106 -17.33 7.93 -8.47
C LYS A 106 -18.25 6.73 -8.74
N GLU A 107 -18.12 6.07 -9.88
CA GLU A 107 -18.89 4.85 -10.18
C GLU A 107 -18.58 3.66 -9.26
N ARG A 108 -17.42 3.65 -8.58
CA ARG A 108 -16.97 2.55 -7.72
C ARG A 108 -17.33 2.73 -6.25
N ILE A 109 -17.48 3.96 -5.79
CA ILE A 109 -17.71 4.27 -4.38
C ILE A 109 -19.20 4.59 -4.17
N PRO A 110 -19.87 4.04 -3.15
CA PRO A 110 -21.24 4.43 -2.85
C PRO A 110 -21.36 5.93 -2.54
N VAL A 111 -22.37 6.61 -3.09
CA VAL A 111 -22.57 8.07 -2.97
C VAL A 111 -22.58 8.55 -1.51
N HIS A 112 -23.17 7.79 -0.60
CA HIS A 112 -23.24 8.13 0.83
C HIS A 112 -21.86 8.06 1.53
N LEU A 113 -20.85 7.45 0.91
CA LEU A 113 -19.48 7.35 1.43
C LEU A 113 -18.53 8.38 0.82
N TYR A 114 -18.93 9.18 -0.17
CA TYR A 114 -18.04 10.15 -0.82
C TYR A 114 -17.39 11.11 0.18
N LYS A 115 -18.18 11.75 1.04
CA LYS A 115 -17.68 12.71 2.04
C LYS A 115 -16.75 12.08 3.08
N ASN A 116 -16.84 10.76 3.27
CA ASN A 116 -16.04 10.01 4.23
C ASN A 116 -14.87 9.26 3.54
N THR A 117 -14.72 9.40 2.23
CA THR A 117 -13.62 8.81 1.47
C THR A 117 -12.51 9.84 1.36
N SER A 118 -11.40 9.57 2.02
CA SER A 118 -10.23 10.46 1.97
C SER A 118 -9.43 10.24 0.68
N VAL A 119 -8.94 11.34 0.10
CA VAL A 119 -8.10 11.35 -1.10
C VAL A 119 -6.74 11.95 -0.77
N TYR A 120 -5.70 11.26 -1.20
CA TYR A 120 -4.31 11.66 -1.00
C TYR A 120 -3.59 11.66 -2.34
N LEU A 121 -2.67 12.61 -2.52
CA LEU A 121 -1.69 12.56 -3.59
C LEU A 121 -0.29 12.50 -3.01
N GLY A 122 0.47 11.47 -3.41
CA GLY A 122 1.90 11.42 -3.19
C GLY A 122 2.63 11.53 -4.52
N ALA A 123 3.46 12.56 -4.66
CA ALA A 123 4.33 12.74 -5.80
C ALA A 123 5.75 12.27 -5.47
N THR A 124 6.41 11.64 -6.43
CA THR A 124 7.70 10.98 -6.20
C THR A 124 8.86 11.72 -6.85
N ALA A 125 9.88 11.01 -7.35
CA ALA A 125 11.13 11.56 -7.84
C ALA A 125 11.00 12.65 -8.91
N GLY A 126 9.97 12.63 -9.76
CA GLY A 126 9.76 13.67 -10.78
C GLY A 126 9.49 15.04 -10.15
N MET A 127 8.62 15.10 -9.13
CA MET A 127 8.37 16.33 -8.38
C MET A 127 9.52 16.67 -7.42
N ARG A 128 10.27 15.68 -6.92
CA ARG A 128 11.53 15.94 -6.18
C ARG A 128 12.52 16.72 -7.06
N LEU A 129 12.72 16.30 -8.31
CA LEU A 129 13.57 17.03 -9.27
C LEU A 129 13.01 18.41 -9.58
N LEU A 130 11.71 18.53 -9.87
CA LEU A 130 11.10 19.83 -10.15
C LEU A 130 11.27 20.79 -8.97
N ARG A 131 11.04 20.34 -7.73
CA ARG A 131 11.21 21.19 -6.54
C ARG A 131 12.64 21.68 -6.37
N LEU A 132 13.63 20.82 -6.63
CA LEU A 132 15.05 21.21 -6.60
C LEU A 132 15.41 22.21 -7.72
N GLN A 133 14.74 22.14 -8.86
CA GLN A 133 15.01 22.99 -10.01
C GLN A 133 14.27 24.34 -9.93
N ASN A 134 13.01 24.30 -9.51
CA ASN A 134 12.10 25.42 -9.39
C ASN A 134 11.00 25.11 -8.36
N GLU A 135 11.22 25.53 -7.12
CA GLU A 135 10.29 25.31 -6.02
C GLU A 135 8.91 25.96 -6.24
N SER A 136 8.86 27.16 -6.85
CA SER A 136 7.59 27.84 -7.16
C SER A 136 6.74 27.00 -8.12
N ALA A 137 7.33 26.51 -9.21
CA ALA A 137 6.63 25.68 -10.18
C ALA A 137 6.14 24.36 -9.55
N ALA A 138 6.94 23.73 -8.69
CA ALA A 138 6.51 22.55 -7.95
C ALA A 138 5.28 22.84 -7.06
N ASN A 139 5.30 23.94 -6.33
CA ASN A 139 4.20 24.36 -5.46
C ASN A 139 2.94 24.73 -6.26
N GLU A 140 3.08 25.39 -7.42
CA GLU A 140 1.97 25.72 -8.32
C GLU A 140 1.29 24.46 -8.88
N VAL A 141 2.07 23.42 -9.24
CA VAL A 141 1.53 22.12 -9.66
C VAL A 141 0.73 21.46 -8.54
N LEU A 142 1.27 21.40 -7.31
CA LEU A 142 0.54 20.83 -6.16
C LEU A 142 -0.72 21.65 -5.82
N ALA A 143 -0.63 22.98 -5.87
CA ALA A 143 -1.76 23.88 -5.61
C ALA A 143 -2.87 23.73 -6.66
N SER A 144 -2.50 23.50 -7.93
CA SER A 144 -3.49 23.23 -8.99
C SER A 144 -4.31 21.97 -8.69
N ILE A 145 -3.65 20.92 -8.22
CA ILE A 145 -4.32 19.66 -7.84
C ILE A 145 -5.19 19.87 -6.59
N GLN A 146 -4.68 20.58 -5.58
CA GLN A 146 -5.48 20.96 -4.40
C GLN A 146 -6.75 21.73 -4.79
N ASN A 147 -6.64 22.67 -5.73
CA ASN A 147 -7.77 23.45 -6.22
C ASN A 147 -8.76 22.58 -7.01
N TYR A 148 -8.27 21.66 -7.85
CA TYR A 148 -9.10 20.69 -8.57
C TYR A 148 -9.96 19.85 -7.61
N PHE A 149 -9.36 19.36 -6.52
CA PHE A 149 -10.08 18.54 -5.55
C PHE A 149 -11.09 19.30 -4.68
N ARG A 150 -11.02 20.64 -4.59
CA ARG A 150 -12.07 21.43 -3.91
C ARG A 150 -13.45 21.29 -4.57
N ALA A 151 -13.49 20.99 -5.87
CA ALA A 151 -14.73 20.79 -6.61
C ALA A 151 -15.21 19.32 -6.60
N GLN A 152 -14.46 18.41 -6.01
CA GLN A 152 -14.79 16.98 -5.98
C GLN A 152 -15.53 16.60 -4.68
N PRO A 153 -16.39 15.56 -4.70
CA PRO A 153 -17.23 15.21 -3.54
C PRO A 153 -16.48 14.46 -2.43
N PHE A 154 -15.19 14.20 -2.62
CA PHE A 154 -14.34 13.43 -1.71
C PHE A 154 -13.56 14.34 -0.76
N GLU A 155 -13.13 13.79 0.38
CA GLU A 155 -12.35 14.54 1.37
C GLU A 155 -10.87 14.57 0.98
N PHE A 156 -10.41 15.64 0.33
CA PHE A 156 -9.01 15.77 -0.03
C PHE A 156 -8.14 16.16 1.17
N ARG A 157 -7.24 15.25 1.55
CA ARG A 157 -6.36 15.40 2.72
C ARG A 157 -5.02 16.05 2.39
N GLY A 158 -4.67 16.16 1.11
CA GLY A 158 -3.52 16.94 0.64
C GLY A 158 -2.74 16.29 -0.48
N ALA A 159 -1.89 17.11 -1.11
CA ALA A 159 -0.87 16.71 -2.05
C ALA A 159 0.51 16.93 -1.44
N GLN A 160 1.34 15.89 -1.40
CA GLN A 160 2.69 15.97 -0.85
C GLN A 160 3.71 15.34 -1.79
N ILE A 161 4.95 15.84 -1.75
CA ILE A 161 6.09 15.19 -2.39
C ILE A 161 6.72 14.26 -1.34
N ILE A 162 6.53 12.95 -1.50
CA ILE A 162 7.07 11.97 -0.57
C ILE A 162 8.59 11.90 -0.71
N THR A 163 9.27 11.61 0.40
CA THR A 163 10.70 11.38 0.41
C THR A 163 11.03 10.04 -0.26
N GLY A 164 12.27 9.90 -0.72
CA GLY A 164 12.75 8.64 -1.29
C GLY A 164 12.65 7.45 -0.33
N PRO A 165 13.09 7.59 0.94
CA PRO A 165 12.91 6.58 1.97
C PRO A 165 11.44 6.19 2.22
N GLU A 166 10.52 7.16 2.26
CA GLU A 166 9.09 6.87 2.39
C GLU A 166 8.57 6.04 1.22
N GLU A 167 8.89 6.43 -0.02
CA GLU A 167 8.51 5.69 -1.23
C GLU A 167 9.00 4.23 -1.17
N GLY A 168 10.27 4.04 -0.79
CA GLY A 168 10.87 2.72 -0.65
C GLY A 168 10.24 1.87 0.46
N VAL A 169 9.98 2.45 1.63
CA VAL A 169 9.34 1.73 2.75
C VAL A 169 7.90 1.38 2.44
N TYR A 170 7.13 2.30 1.84
CA TYR A 170 5.75 1.99 1.45
C TYR A 170 5.70 0.91 0.36
N GLY A 171 6.65 0.88 -0.57
CA GLY A 171 6.82 -0.24 -1.52
C GLY A 171 7.08 -1.58 -0.80
N TRP A 172 7.97 -1.57 0.20
CA TRP A 172 8.27 -2.74 1.04
C TRP A 172 7.05 -3.23 1.84
N ILE A 173 6.27 -2.32 2.41
CA ILE A 173 5.02 -2.64 3.10
C ILE A 173 4.05 -3.31 2.13
N THR A 174 3.86 -2.74 0.93
CA THR A 174 2.98 -3.32 -0.09
C THR A 174 3.39 -4.74 -0.45
N ALA A 175 4.68 -4.96 -0.75
CA ALA A 175 5.18 -6.28 -1.14
C ALA A 175 4.90 -7.31 -0.04
N ASN A 176 5.26 -7.02 1.20
CA ASN A 176 5.07 -7.94 2.32
C ASN A 176 3.60 -8.15 2.69
N TYR A 177 2.77 -7.13 2.58
CA TYR A 177 1.33 -7.25 2.81
C TYR A 177 0.69 -8.20 1.79
N LEU A 178 0.99 -8.01 0.50
CA LEU A 178 0.42 -8.82 -0.57
C LEU A 178 0.95 -10.26 -0.58
N MET A 179 2.18 -10.49 -0.10
CA MET A 179 2.75 -11.83 0.08
C MET A 179 2.27 -12.53 1.37
N GLY A 180 1.42 -11.87 2.17
CA GLY A 180 0.89 -12.40 3.42
C GLY A 180 1.97 -12.58 4.48
N ASN A 181 2.96 -11.69 4.54
CA ASN A 181 4.06 -11.75 5.51
C ASN A 181 3.74 -11.02 6.82
N PHE A 182 2.68 -10.20 6.83
CA PHE A 182 2.22 -9.51 8.04
C PHE A 182 1.00 -10.15 8.69
N LEU A 183 0.16 -10.80 7.89
CA LEU A 183 -1.11 -11.38 8.33
C LEU A 183 -1.40 -12.68 7.57
N GLU A 184 -1.90 -13.68 8.30
CA GLU A 184 -2.50 -14.89 7.75
C GLU A 184 -3.79 -15.25 8.49
N ARG A 185 -4.65 -16.07 7.86
CA ARG A 185 -5.85 -16.59 8.50
C ARG A 185 -5.52 -17.92 9.18
N ASN A 186 -5.79 -18.02 10.48
CA ASN A 186 -5.70 -19.30 11.19
C ASN A 186 -6.90 -20.22 10.87
N LEU A 187 -6.92 -21.42 11.47
CA LEU A 187 -8.00 -22.41 11.31
C LEU A 187 -9.41 -21.86 11.66
N TRP A 188 -9.48 -20.86 12.54
CA TRP A 188 -10.71 -20.19 12.97
C TRP A 188 -11.05 -18.96 12.11
N ARG A 189 -10.36 -18.80 10.96
CA ARG A 189 -10.48 -17.62 10.08
C ARG A 189 -10.25 -16.31 10.80
N THR A 190 -9.43 -16.28 11.85
CA THR A 190 -9.01 -15.04 12.51
C THR A 190 -7.66 -14.61 11.95
N TRP A 191 -7.46 -13.30 11.82
CA TRP A 191 -6.17 -12.75 11.41
C TRP A 191 -5.15 -12.92 12.53
N VAL A 192 -4.00 -13.48 12.18
CA VAL A 192 -2.86 -13.66 13.09
C VAL A 192 -1.58 -13.26 12.37
N HIS A 193 -0.56 -12.89 13.15
CA HIS A 193 0.78 -12.68 12.61
C HIS A 193 1.42 -14.04 12.26
N PRO A 194 1.97 -14.22 11.05
CA PRO A 194 2.56 -15.48 10.64
C PRO A 194 3.75 -15.90 11.52
N TYR A 195 3.77 -17.16 11.96
CA TYR A 195 4.87 -17.67 12.79
C TYR A 195 6.13 -17.92 11.94
N ARG A 196 7.26 -17.28 12.29
CA ARG A 196 8.58 -17.41 11.63
C ARG A 196 8.62 -17.08 10.13
N LYS A 197 7.68 -16.31 9.62
CA LYS A 197 7.71 -15.89 8.22
C LYS A 197 8.64 -14.69 8.07
N GLU A 198 9.69 -14.86 7.28
CA GLU A 198 10.60 -13.77 6.93
C GLU A 198 9.93 -12.78 5.98
N THR A 199 10.28 -11.51 6.12
CA THR A 199 9.84 -10.47 5.19
C THR A 199 10.69 -10.50 3.93
N MET A 200 10.09 -10.14 2.80
CA MET A 200 10.81 -9.95 1.54
C MET A 200 11.39 -8.54 1.49
N GLY A 201 12.54 -8.37 0.83
CA GLY A 201 12.99 -7.08 0.34
C GLY A 201 12.16 -6.58 -0.85
N ALA A 202 12.29 -5.30 -1.16
CA ALA A 202 11.56 -4.63 -2.23
C ALA A 202 12.52 -3.80 -3.08
N LEU A 203 12.41 -3.98 -4.41
CA LEU A 203 13.16 -3.24 -5.42
C LEU A 203 12.17 -2.53 -6.34
N ASP A 204 12.19 -1.22 -6.34
CA ASP A 204 11.34 -0.39 -7.20
C ASP A 204 12.18 0.35 -8.24
N LEU A 205 11.79 0.28 -9.50
CA LEU A 205 12.42 1.04 -10.58
C LEU A 205 11.38 1.98 -11.21
N GLY A 206 11.38 3.22 -10.75
CA GLY A 206 10.60 4.31 -11.32
C GLY A 206 11.28 4.95 -12.53
N GLY A 207 10.66 6.02 -13.06
CA GLY A 207 11.25 6.79 -14.17
C GLY A 207 12.41 7.70 -13.73
N ALA A 208 12.36 8.26 -12.51
CA ALA A 208 13.36 9.23 -12.03
C ALA A 208 14.18 8.80 -10.81
N SER A 209 13.81 7.72 -10.12
CA SER A 209 14.62 7.07 -9.08
C SER A 209 14.40 5.56 -9.08
N THR A 210 15.27 4.87 -8.35
CA THR A 210 15.09 3.47 -7.96
C THR A 210 15.29 3.33 -6.46
N GLN A 211 14.59 2.40 -5.85
CA GLN A 211 14.57 2.18 -4.42
C GLN A 211 14.92 0.73 -4.10
N ILE A 212 15.61 0.56 -2.97
CA ILE A 212 15.87 -0.72 -2.34
C ILE A 212 15.49 -0.62 -0.87
N SER A 213 14.70 -1.59 -0.40
CA SER A 213 14.24 -1.64 0.99
C SER A 213 14.21 -3.07 1.51
N PHE A 214 14.77 -3.34 2.68
CA PHE A 214 14.78 -4.67 3.30
C PHE A 214 15.12 -4.56 4.80
N ILE A 215 14.90 -5.64 5.55
CA ILE A 215 15.37 -5.74 6.94
C ILE A 215 16.81 -6.31 6.90
N PRO A 216 17.83 -5.57 7.36
CA PRO A 216 19.20 -6.09 7.43
C PRO A 216 19.33 -7.18 8.52
N GLU A 217 20.34 -8.05 8.42
CA GLU A 217 20.56 -9.13 9.41
C GLU A 217 20.80 -8.58 10.83
N ASP A 218 21.55 -7.48 10.94
CA ASP A 218 21.85 -6.81 12.21
C ASP A 218 21.33 -5.36 12.22
N PRO A 219 20.02 -5.14 12.48
CA PRO A 219 19.42 -3.80 12.47
C PRO A 219 20.04 -2.84 13.50
N GLU A 220 20.55 -3.38 14.61
CA GLU A 220 21.15 -2.60 15.70
C GLU A 220 22.52 -2.00 15.32
N GLU A 221 23.19 -2.54 14.30
CA GLU A 221 24.44 -1.98 13.76
C GLU A 221 24.20 -0.83 12.78
N HIS A 222 22.94 -0.61 12.37
CA HIS A 222 22.55 0.40 11.38
C HIS A 222 21.41 1.33 11.82
N PRO A 223 21.44 1.91 13.04
CA PRO A 223 20.31 2.67 13.58
C PRO A 223 20.02 3.95 12.79
N ASN A 224 21.03 4.58 12.20
CA ASN A 224 20.88 5.80 11.41
C ASN A 224 20.42 5.54 9.96
N SER A 225 20.33 4.28 9.54
CA SER A 225 20.00 3.90 8.16
C SER A 225 18.70 3.09 8.06
N THR A 226 18.00 2.87 9.17
CA THR A 226 16.72 2.16 9.20
C THR A 226 15.58 3.10 9.60
N LEU A 227 14.41 2.86 9.02
CA LEU A 227 13.16 3.50 9.41
C LEU A 227 12.30 2.51 10.18
N GLN A 228 11.81 2.93 11.36
CA GLN A 228 10.88 2.13 12.13
C GLN A 228 9.45 2.30 11.59
N VAL A 229 8.79 1.19 11.25
CA VAL A 229 7.37 1.17 10.89
C VAL A 229 6.60 0.23 11.79
N LYS A 230 5.37 0.61 12.15
CA LYS A 230 4.49 -0.21 12.97
C LYS A 230 3.27 -0.66 12.18
N LEU A 231 3.06 -1.97 12.05
CA LEU A 231 1.95 -2.57 11.32
C LEU A 231 1.38 -3.74 12.12
N TYR A 232 0.05 -3.76 12.26
CA TYR A 232 -0.70 -4.81 12.97
C TYR A 232 -0.19 -5.07 14.40
N GLY A 233 0.33 -4.03 15.06
CA GLY A 233 0.92 -4.09 16.41
C GLY A 233 2.42 -4.39 16.47
N TYR A 234 3.05 -4.77 15.35
CA TYR A 234 4.48 -5.14 15.27
C TYR A 234 5.33 -4.02 14.71
N SER A 235 6.53 -3.84 15.27
CA SER A 235 7.52 -2.87 14.80
C SER A 235 8.57 -3.54 13.91
N TYR A 236 8.89 -2.92 12.79
CA TYR A 236 9.92 -3.38 11.83
C TYR A 236 10.94 -2.26 11.63
N HIS A 237 12.23 -2.59 11.59
CA HIS A 237 13.32 -1.66 11.29
C HIS A 237 13.80 -1.94 9.86
N VAL A 238 13.39 -1.09 8.93
CA VAL A 238 13.59 -1.32 7.49
C VAL A 238 14.70 -0.41 7.01
N TYR A 239 15.79 -0.98 6.49
CA TYR A 239 16.75 -0.21 5.70
C TYR A 239 16.06 0.21 4.41
N THR A 240 16.26 1.46 4.01
CA THR A 240 15.75 1.94 2.72
C THR A 240 16.67 2.99 2.13
N HIS A 241 16.82 2.95 0.81
CA HIS A 241 17.50 4.00 0.08
C HIS A 241 16.82 4.26 -1.27
N SER A 242 16.88 5.52 -1.71
CA SER A 242 16.36 5.98 -3.00
C SER A 242 17.47 6.63 -3.79
N TYR A 243 17.93 5.96 -4.84
CA TYR A 243 18.89 6.51 -5.80
C TYR A 243 18.17 7.45 -6.77
N GLN A 244 18.12 8.73 -6.43
CA GLN A 244 17.65 9.79 -7.31
C GLN A 244 18.51 9.84 -8.59
N CYS A 245 17.91 10.08 -9.76
CA CYS A 245 18.56 10.04 -11.09
C CYS A 245 19.01 8.66 -11.57
N TYR A 246 18.63 7.59 -10.86
CA TYR A 246 18.80 6.18 -11.27
C TYR A 246 17.46 5.51 -11.58
N GLY A 247 16.40 6.31 -11.80
CA GLY A 247 15.21 5.80 -12.47
C GLY A 247 15.48 5.62 -13.96
N ARG A 248 14.70 4.76 -14.61
CA ARG A 248 14.89 4.36 -16.00
C ARG A 248 15.02 5.54 -16.97
N ASP A 249 14.10 6.51 -16.89
CA ASP A 249 14.03 7.63 -17.84
C ASP A 249 15.17 8.62 -17.61
N GLU A 250 15.52 8.92 -16.36
CA GLU A 250 16.63 9.83 -16.04
C GLU A 250 17.99 9.19 -16.31
N ALA A 251 18.12 7.88 -16.09
CA ALA A 251 19.32 7.14 -16.47
C ALA A 251 19.49 7.09 -18.00
N GLU A 252 18.41 6.96 -18.77
CA GLU A 252 18.46 7.02 -20.24
C GLU A 252 18.90 8.41 -20.71
N LYS A 253 18.36 9.49 -20.12
CA LYS A 253 18.81 10.86 -20.44
C LYS A 253 20.30 11.06 -20.17
N ARG A 254 20.82 10.49 -19.07
CA ARG A 254 22.26 10.49 -18.76
C ARG A 254 23.06 9.73 -19.81
N LEU A 255 22.59 8.57 -20.27
CA LEU A 255 23.22 7.83 -21.37
C LEU A 255 23.26 8.68 -22.66
N LEU A 256 22.13 9.27 -23.06
CA LEU A 256 22.05 10.13 -24.26
C LEU A 256 23.01 11.32 -24.18
N ALA A 257 23.11 11.95 -23.01
CA ALA A 257 24.06 13.03 -22.75
C ALA A 257 25.53 12.57 -22.88
N LEU A 258 25.87 11.40 -22.32
CA LEU A 258 27.21 10.82 -22.44
C LEU A 258 27.57 10.44 -23.87
N LEU A 259 26.63 9.87 -24.62
CA LEU A 259 26.84 9.52 -26.03
C LEU A 259 27.14 10.76 -26.87
N LEU A 260 26.42 11.87 -26.66
CA LEU A 260 26.71 13.11 -27.35
C LEU A 260 28.09 13.67 -26.98
N GLN A 261 28.49 13.62 -25.71
CA GLN A 261 29.82 14.09 -25.27
C GLN A 261 30.96 13.28 -25.90
N LYS A 262 30.77 11.97 -26.09
CA LYS A 262 31.76 11.08 -26.71
C LYS A 262 31.71 11.10 -28.23
N SER A 263 30.66 11.63 -28.84
CA SER A 263 30.50 11.67 -30.28
C SER A 263 31.42 12.71 -30.91
N ASN A 264 32.01 12.35 -32.06
CA ASN A 264 32.75 13.30 -32.91
C ASN A 264 31.81 14.27 -33.66
N SER A 265 30.50 13.98 -33.70
CA SER A 265 29.48 14.81 -34.32
C SER A 265 28.50 15.36 -33.29
N SER A 266 28.22 16.66 -33.35
CA SER A 266 27.24 17.35 -32.52
C SER A 266 25.79 17.21 -33.02
N ALA A 267 25.57 16.54 -34.16
CA ALA A 267 24.26 16.42 -34.80
C ALA A 267 23.82 14.97 -35.04
N ASN A 268 24.74 14.05 -35.31
CA ASN A 268 24.44 12.63 -35.55
C ASN A 268 25.22 11.77 -34.58
N VAL A 269 24.51 11.12 -33.65
CA VAL A 269 25.09 10.34 -32.56
C VAL A 269 24.66 8.89 -32.70
N GLU A 270 25.62 7.98 -32.69
CA GLU A 270 25.32 6.56 -32.63
C GLU A 270 24.90 6.17 -31.20
N ASN A 271 23.88 5.32 -31.10
CA ASN A 271 23.38 4.82 -29.84
C ASN A 271 23.39 3.28 -29.87
N PRO A 272 24.34 2.62 -29.18
CA PRO A 272 24.42 1.16 -29.17
C PRO A 272 23.26 0.50 -28.43
N CYS A 273 22.62 1.21 -27.51
CA CYS A 273 21.47 0.71 -26.76
C CYS A 273 20.13 0.86 -27.49
N TYR A 274 20.10 1.54 -28.64
CA TYR A 274 18.91 1.60 -29.49
C TYR A 274 18.95 0.50 -30.55
N PRO A 275 17.78 -0.05 -30.94
CA PRO A 275 17.71 -1.16 -31.88
C PRO A 275 18.31 -0.80 -33.23
N GLN A 276 18.86 -1.79 -33.93
CA GLN A 276 19.50 -1.56 -35.23
C GLN A 276 18.54 -0.86 -36.20
N ASN A 277 19.03 0.17 -36.89
CA ASN A 277 18.30 0.99 -37.86
C ASN A 277 17.17 1.86 -37.28
N TYR A 278 17.03 1.94 -35.95
CA TYR A 278 16.14 2.93 -35.34
C TYR A 278 16.74 4.34 -35.50
N LYS A 279 15.90 5.32 -35.84
CA LYS A 279 16.29 6.72 -35.99
C LYS A 279 15.29 7.60 -35.24
N THR A 280 15.80 8.54 -34.45
CA THR A 280 14.97 9.52 -33.76
C THR A 280 15.72 10.84 -33.63
N ALA A 281 14.98 11.94 -33.63
CA ALA A 281 15.53 13.27 -33.35
C ALA A 281 15.00 13.75 -32.01
N LEU A 282 15.90 14.08 -31.09
CA LEU A 282 15.55 14.56 -29.76
C LEU A 282 16.12 15.97 -29.56
N THR A 283 15.37 16.82 -28.88
CA THR A 283 15.85 18.16 -28.54
C THR A 283 16.89 18.08 -27.44
N MET A 284 17.86 19.00 -27.44
CA MET A 284 18.83 19.13 -26.34
C MET A 284 18.11 19.30 -24.99
N LYS A 285 16.96 19.99 -24.95
CA LYS A 285 16.13 20.11 -23.74
C LYS A 285 15.65 18.75 -23.21
N TYR A 286 15.37 17.77 -24.06
CA TYR A 286 14.86 16.46 -23.63
C TYR A 286 15.81 15.73 -22.68
N PHE A 287 17.11 15.73 -23.01
CA PHE A 287 18.13 14.98 -22.26
C PHE A 287 19.16 15.84 -21.52
N PHE A 288 19.20 17.16 -21.70
CA PHE A 288 19.95 18.10 -20.84
C PHE A 288 19.08 18.99 -19.97
N GLY A 289 17.75 18.97 -20.14
CA GLY A 289 16.82 19.80 -19.37
C GLY A 289 16.64 19.34 -17.93
N SER A 290 17.03 18.11 -17.61
CA SER A 290 16.97 17.55 -16.26
C SER A 290 18.17 17.97 -15.41
N LEU A 291 17.94 18.14 -14.10
CA LEU A 291 19.00 18.28 -13.11
C LEU A 291 19.98 17.09 -13.12
N CYS A 292 19.50 15.88 -13.44
CA CYS A 292 20.31 14.66 -13.49
C CYS A 292 21.40 14.69 -14.57
N THR A 293 21.31 15.62 -15.51
CA THR A 293 22.20 15.78 -16.66
C THR A 293 22.90 17.15 -16.67
N GLN A 294 22.72 17.94 -15.61
CA GLN A 294 23.23 19.31 -15.54
C GLN A 294 24.75 19.38 -15.65
N SER A 295 25.46 18.44 -15.01
CA SER A 295 26.93 18.36 -15.08
C SER A 295 27.46 17.93 -16.46
N LEU A 296 26.61 17.32 -17.30
CA LEU A 296 26.98 16.85 -18.62
C LEU A 296 26.67 17.89 -19.72
N ARG A 297 25.98 18.98 -19.38
CA ARG A 297 25.51 19.97 -20.35
C ARG A 297 26.70 20.68 -21.03
N PRO A 298 26.77 20.73 -22.37
CA PRO A 298 27.84 21.43 -23.07
C PRO A 298 27.69 22.96 -22.93
N ALA A 299 28.80 23.69 -23.12
CA ALA A 299 28.80 25.16 -23.09
C ALA A 299 27.85 25.77 -24.14
N ASN A 300 27.81 25.19 -25.34
CA ASN A 300 26.94 25.61 -26.44
C ASN A 300 25.57 24.91 -26.36
N TYR A 301 24.85 25.13 -25.26
CA TYR A 301 23.54 24.53 -25.03
C TYR A 301 22.41 25.37 -25.64
N TYR A 302 21.81 24.84 -26.71
CA TYR A 302 20.62 25.40 -27.34
C TYR A 302 19.42 24.46 -27.13
N PRO A 303 18.46 24.77 -26.23
CA PRO A 303 17.40 23.85 -25.81
C PRO A 303 16.61 23.20 -26.95
N ASN A 304 16.35 23.96 -28.02
CA ASN A 304 15.53 23.53 -29.16
C ASN A 304 16.34 22.90 -30.30
N GLN A 305 17.67 22.83 -30.19
CA GLN A 305 18.50 22.15 -31.17
C GLN A 305 18.19 20.65 -31.16
N LEU A 306 18.06 20.08 -32.36
CA LEU A 306 17.82 18.64 -32.56
C LEU A 306 19.15 17.89 -32.69
N VAL A 307 19.20 16.72 -32.06
CA VAL A 307 20.25 15.73 -32.20
C VAL A 307 19.63 14.44 -32.73
N ASN A 308 20.16 13.92 -33.83
CA ASN A 308 19.73 12.67 -34.42
C ASN A 308 20.47 11.51 -33.76
N PHE A 309 19.73 10.59 -33.16
CA PHE A 309 20.26 9.34 -32.62
C PHE A 309 19.99 8.19 -33.60
N HIS A 310 21.04 7.42 -33.90
CA HIS A 310 20.97 6.24 -34.76
C HIS A 310 21.27 4.98 -33.94
N GLY A 311 20.32 4.05 -33.89
CA GLY A 311 20.47 2.78 -33.19
C GLY A 311 21.36 1.81 -33.96
N THR A 312 22.41 1.31 -33.30
CA THR A 312 23.32 0.32 -33.88
C THR A 312 23.02 -1.10 -33.44
N GLY A 313 22.29 -1.30 -32.33
CA GLY A 313 21.95 -2.62 -31.81
C GLY A 313 23.17 -3.42 -31.34
N ASP A 314 24.16 -2.75 -30.73
CA ASP A 314 25.38 -3.39 -30.25
C ASP A 314 25.28 -3.66 -28.74
N PRO A 315 25.04 -4.91 -28.30
CA PRO A 315 24.90 -5.24 -26.89
C PRO A 315 26.18 -4.97 -26.08
N GLY A 316 27.36 -5.22 -26.65
CA GLY A 316 28.63 -5.05 -25.94
C GLY A 316 28.94 -3.58 -25.67
N LEU A 317 28.83 -2.74 -26.71
CA LEU A 317 29.02 -1.30 -26.57
C LEU A 317 27.91 -0.66 -25.71
N CYS A 318 26.67 -1.18 -25.76
CA CYS A 318 25.61 -0.71 -24.88
C CYS A 318 25.96 -1.00 -23.42
N GLN A 319 26.40 -2.22 -23.12
CA GLN A 319 26.82 -2.62 -21.78
C GLN A 319 27.97 -1.74 -21.27
N GLU A 320 28.98 -1.47 -22.10
CA GLU A 320 30.09 -0.57 -21.76
C GLU A 320 29.59 0.85 -21.45
N MET A 321 28.75 1.42 -22.30
CA MET A 321 28.25 2.79 -22.12
C MET A 321 27.35 2.93 -20.88
N VAL A 322 26.57 1.90 -20.56
CA VAL A 322 25.73 1.88 -19.34
C VAL A 322 26.59 1.79 -18.08
N SER A 323 27.73 1.07 -18.12
CA SER A 323 28.65 0.96 -16.98
C SER A 323 29.11 2.32 -16.46
N LEU A 324 29.29 3.28 -17.36
CA LEU A 324 29.75 4.64 -17.06
C LEU A 324 28.72 5.48 -16.29
N LEU A 325 27.49 5.00 -16.16
CA LEU A 325 26.46 5.64 -15.34
C LEU A 325 26.69 5.42 -13.85
N PHE A 326 27.53 4.47 -13.45
CA PHE A 326 27.76 4.10 -12.06
C PHE A 326 29.16 4.51 -11.62
N ASN A 327 29.28 5.15 -10.46
CA ASN A 327 30.58 5.48 -9.87
C ASN A 327 30.92 4.54 -8.71
N PHE A 328 31.59 3.43 -9.02
CA PHE A 328 32.03 2.45 -8.02
C PHE A 328 33.27 2.92 -7.23
N THR A 329 34.12 3.76 -7.82
CA THR A 329 35.38 4.20 -7.17
C THR A 329 35.14 5.05 -5.93
N ALA A 330 33.98 5.72 -5.85
CA ALA A 330 33.55 6.46 -4.67
C ALA A 330 33.43 5.59 -3.39
N CYS A 331 33.25 4.28 -3.54
CA CYS A 331 33.07 3.35 -2.44
C CYS A 331 34.37 2.74 -1.88
N ARG A 332 35.53 2.93 -2.55
CA ARG A 332 36.84 2.42 -2.09
C ARG A 332 36.82 0.96 -1.61
N ASP A 333 36.14 0.10 -2.37
CA ASP A 333 36.01 -1.35 -2.10
C ASP A 333 35.30 -1.73 -0.79
N ARG A 334 34.53 -0.82 -0.19
CA ARG A 334 33.71 -1.12 0.98
C ARG A 334 32.51 -2.01 0.61
N GLU A 335 32.33 -3.12 1.34
CA GLU A 335 31.22 -4.04 1.12
C GLU A 335 29.85 -3.42 1.41
N ASP A 336 29.78 -2.43 2.31
CA ASP A 336 28.58 -1.68 2.68
C ASP A 336 28.34 -0.44 1.79
N CYS A 337 28.95 -0.40 0.60
CA CYS A 337 28.81 0.69 -0.35
C CYS A 337 28.72 0.16 -1.79
N PRO A 338 27.50 0.08 -2.37
CA PRO A 338 27.29 -0.48 -3.70
C PRO A 338 27.84 0.42 -4.79
N PHE A 339 27.50 1.72 -4.79
CA PHE A 339 28.02 2.72 -5.71
C PHE A 339 27.76 4.14 -5.17
N ASN A 340 28.39 5.14 -5.79
CA ASN A 340 28.21 6.57 -5.49
C ASN A 340 28.53 6.98 -4.04
N GLY A 341 29.33 6.20 -3.31
CA GLY A 341 29.69 6.53 -1.92
C GLY A 341 28.52 6.43 -0.95
N THR A 342 27.45 5.72 -1.32
CA THR A 342 26.22 5.59 -0.52
C THR A 342 26.29 4.34 0.35
N HIS A 343 26.01 4.49 1.65
CA HIS A 343 25.91 3.35 2.58
C HIS A 343 24.71 2.47 2.26
N GLN A 344 24.93 1.16 2.11
CA GLN A 344 23.90 0.14 1.97
C GLN A 344 24.38 -1.18 2.58
N PRO A 345 23.69 -1.70 3.61
CA PRO A 345 23.97 -3.04 4.12
C PRO A 345 23.86 -4.10 3.03
N ARG A 346 24.49 -5.25 3.26
CA ARG A 346 24.43 -6.36 2.30
C ARG A 346 22.99 -6.82 2.08
N ALA A 347 22.53 -6.79 0.83
CA ALA A 347 21.23 -7.30 0.45
C ALA A 347 21.21 -8.83 0.61
N LYS A 348 20.30 -9.33 1.45
CA LYS A 348 20.09 -10.77 1.70
C LYS A 348 18.62 -11.10 1.83
N GLY A 349 18.27 -12.35 1.53
CA GLY A 349 16.90 -12.84 1.55
C GLY A 349 16.18 -12.65 0.22
N ASN A 350 14.89 -12.98 0.19
CA ASN A 350 14.08 -12.89 -1.03
C ASN A 350 13.65 -11.45 -1.30
N PHE A 351 13.70 -11.01 -2.56
CA PHE A 351 13.29 -9.67 -2.99
C PHE A 351 12.15 -9.75 -3.99
N VAL A 352 11.25 -8.76 -3.94
CA VAL A 352 10.28 -8.53 -5.01
C VAL A 352 10.72 -7.31 -5.81
N ALA A 353 10.94 -7.49 -7.11
CA ALA A 353 11.30 -6.44 -8.04
C ALA A 353 10.10 -6.06 -8.91
N PHE A 354 9.64 -4.81 -8.82
CA PHE A 354 8.42 -4.35 -9.47
C PHE A 354 8.64 -3.08 -10.30
N SER A 355 7.56 -2.50 -10.84
CA SER A 355 7.61 -1.34 -11.74
C SER A 355 8.50 -1.59 -12.96
N GLY A 356 9.47 -0.71 -13.25
CA GLY A 356 10.36 -0.79 -14.40
C GLY A 356 11.17 -2.08 -14.49
N PHE A 357 11.44 -2.74 -13.35
CA PHE A 357 12.07 -4.06 -13.34
C PHE A 357 11.18 -5.07 -14.08
N TYR A 358 9.94 -5.25 -13.61
CA TYR A 358 9.00 -6.20 -14.21
C TYR A 358 8.74 -5.91 -15.69
N TYR A 359 8.49 -4.66 -16.07
CA TYR A 359 8.17 -4.34 -17.47
C TYR A 359 9.34 -4.62 -18.42
N THR A 360 10.57 -4.47 -17.96
CA THR A 360 11.76 -4.79 -18.76
C THR A 360 11.94 -6.29 -18.90
N ILE A 361 11.84 -7.05 -17.80
CA ILE A 361 11.91 -8.52 -17.82
C ILE A 361 10.82 -9.12 -18.72
N ASN A 362 9.60 -8.60 -18.65
CA ASN A 362 8.50 -9.03 -19.51
C ASN A 362 8.74 -8.71 -21.00
N ALA A 363 9.46 -7.62 -21.32
CA ALA A 363 9.83 -7.29 -22.70
C ALA A 363 10.90 -8.23 -23.26
N LEU A 364 11.75 -8.80 -22.40
CA LEU A 364 12.71 -9.86 -22.74
C LEU A 364 12.06 -11.25 -22.83
N ASN A 365 10.74 -11.35 -22.69
CA ASN A 365 9.99 -12.61 -22.66
C ASN A 365 10.44 -13.56 -21.54
N LEU A 366 10.88 -13.00 -20.42
CA LEU A 366 11.22 -13.75 -19.21
C LEU A 366 10.07 -13.67 -18.21
N SER A 367 9.81 -14.79 -17.52
CA SER A 367 8.77 -14.88 -16.50
C SER A 367 9.09 -15.99 -15.50
N GLY A 368 8.49 -15.93 -14.30
CA GLY A 368 8.74 -16.92 -13.26
C GLY A 368 10.18 -16.88 -12.75
N HIS A 369 10.77 -18.06 -12.57
CA HIS A 369 12.15 -18.23 -12.12
C HIS A 369 13.07 -18.48 -13.32
N PHE A 370 14.15 -17.72 -13.41
CA PHE A 370 15.17 -17.83 -14.45
C PHE A 370 16.55 -17.50 -13.87
N SER A 371 17.61 -18.05 -14.47
CA SER A 371 18.98 -17.81 -14.02
C SER A 371 19.50 -16.44 -14.49
N LEU A 372 20.62 -16.01 -13.90
CA LEU A 372 21.32 -14.81 -14.39
C LEU A 372 21.83 -15.00 -15.84
N ASP A 373 22.20 -16.23 -16.21
CA ASP A 373 22.63 -16.55 -17.58
C ASP A 373 21.49 -16.46 -18.59
N ASP A 374 20.27 -16.88 -18.21
CA ASP A 374 19.07 -16.73 -19.04
C ASP A 374 18.76 -15.25 -19.27
N PHE A 375 18.90 -14.43 -18.23
CA PHE A 375 18.72 -12.98 -18.32
C PHE A 375 19.73 -12.35 -19.26
N ASN A 376 21.03 -12.64 -19.08
CA ASN A 376 22.10 -12.12 -19.92
C ASN A 376 21.94 -12.54 -21.38
N SER A 377 21.61 -13.80 -21.64
CA SER A 377 21.40 -14.33 -22.98
C SER A 377 20.20 -13.67 -23.67
N SER A 378 19.09 -13.50 -22.94
CA SER A 378 17.88 -12.85 -23.47
C SER A 378 18.10 -11.36 -23.73
N MET A 379 18.81 -10.67 -22.84
CA MET A 379 19.23 -9.28 -23.03
C MET A 379 20.10 -9.14 -24.27
N TRP A 380 21.13 -9.96 -24.41
CA TRP A 380 22.06 -9.91 -25.54
C TRP A 380 21.35 -10.16 -26.87
N PHE A 381 20.47 -11.16 -26.90
CA PHE A 381 19.63 -11.47 -28.04
C PHE A 381 18.71 -10.28 -28.40
N PHE A 382 17.99 -9.72 -27.43
CA PHE A 382 17.08 -8.59 -27.65
C PHE A 382 17.81 -7.34 -28.18
N CYS A 383 18.95 -7.00 -27.59
CA CYS A 383 19.76 -5.84 -27.99
C CYS A 383 20.28 -5.94 -29.43
N SER A 384 20.49 -7.15 -29.94
CA SER A 384 21.00 -7.40 -31.30
C SER A 384 19.92 -7.31 -32.39
N GLN A 385 18.66 -7.03 -32.01
CA GLN A 385 17.54 -6.99 -32.97
C GLN A 385 17.40 -5.62 -33.63
N SER A 386 16.84 -5.65 -34.84
CA SER A 386 16.45 -4.45 -35.58
C SER A 386 15.13 -3.88 -35.10
N TRP A 387 14.93 -2.58 -35.33
CA TRP A 387 13.66 -1.90 -35.01
C TRP A 387 12.43 -2.60 -35.58
N ALA A 388 12.55 -3.13 -36.81
CA ALA A 388 11.47 -3.82 -37.50
C ALA A 388 11.09 -5.16 -36.88
N GLN A 389 12.00 -5.82 -36.14
CA GLN A 389 11.73 -7.09 -35.45
C GLN A 389 10.99 -6.87 -34.14
N LEU A 390 11.23 -5.77 -33.44
CA LEU A 390 10.67 -5.53 -32.10
C LEU A 390 9.15 -5.50 -32.07
N GLN A 391 8.48 -5.07 -33.15
CA GLN A 391 7.02 -5.09 -33.25
C GLN A 391 6.41 -6.49 -33.15
N PHE A 392 7.17 -7.53 -33.51
CA PHE A 392 6.74 -8.92 -33.45
C PHE A 392 7.15 -9.61 -32.15
N MET A 393 8.13 -9.05 -31.44
CA MET A 393 8.65 -9.61 -30.18
C MET A 393 7.94 -9.04 -28.95
N LEU A 394 7.53 -7.77 -29.01
CA LEU A 394 6.95 -7.09 -27.86
C LEU A 394 5.44 -7.35 -27.75
N PRO A 395 4.93 -7.69 -26.55
CA PRO A 395 3.49 -7.91 -26.35
C PRO A 395 2.68 -6.62 -26.54
N LYS A 396 3.31 -5.47 -26.29
CA LYS A 396 2.74 -4.14 -26.54
C LYS A 396 3.81 -3.24 -27.14
N PHE A 397 3.58 -2.77 -28.36
CA PHE A 397 4.52 -1.92 -29.07
C PHE A 397 4.16 -0.45 -28.89
N GLU A 398 4.93 0.22 -28.03
CA GLU A 398 4.89 1.68 -27.84
C GLU A 398 6.30 2.21 -28.04
N GLU A 399 6.48 3.09 -29.03
CA GLU A 399 7.81 3.50 -29.51
C GLU A 399 8.75 3.93 -28.37
N ILE A 400 8.25 4.76 -27.46
CA ILE A 400 9.02 5.34 -26.34
C ILE A 400 9.56 4.30 -25.37
N TYR A 401 8.92 3.12 -25.27
CA TYR A 401 9.40 2.01 -24.43
C TYR A 401 10.21 1.03 -25.26
N ALA A 402 9.72 0.67 -26.46
CA ALA A 402 10.34 -0.30 -27.35
C ALA A 402 11.80 0.04 -27.68
N ARG A 403 12.08 1.32 -27.94
CA ARG A 403 13.45 1.78 -28.29
C ARG A 403 14.45 1.67 -27.13
N SER A 404 13.96 1.62 -25.88
CA SER A 404 14.79 1.77 -24.68
C SER A 404 14.89 0.48 -23.86
N TYR A 405 14.29 -0.63 -24.28
CA TYR A 405 14.36 -1.89 -23.51
C TYR A 405 15.77 -2.49 -23.46
N CYS A 406 16.56 -2.38 -24.53
CA CYS A 406 17.97 -2.83 -24.51
C CYS A 406 18.80 -2.02 -23.49
N PHE A 407 18.64 -0.69 -23.48
CA PHE A 407 19.20 0.16 -22.42
C PHE A 407 18.72 -0.27 -21.03
N SER A 408 17.41 -0.44 -20.85
CA SER A 408 16.80 -0.75 -19.56
C SER A 408 17.29 -2.09 -19.01
N ALA A 409 17.47 -3.09 -19.86
CA ALA A 409 17.99 -4.40 -19.48
C ALA A 409 19.45 -4.32 -19.02
N ASN A 410 20.32 -3.64 -19.78
CA ASN A 410 21.71 -3.40 -19.37
C ASN A 410 21.79 -2.56 -18.08
N PHE A 411 20.90 -1.59 -17.90
CA PHE A 411 20.85 -0.79 -16.69
C PHE A 411 20.44 -1.62 -15.47
N ILE A 412 19.44 -2.49 -15.61
CA ILE A 412 19.04 -3.45 -14.57
C ILE A 412 20.17 -4.43 -14.26
N TYR A 413 20.86 -4.95 -15.28
CA TYR A 413 22.03 -5.81 -15.09
C TYR A 413 23.07 -5.13 -14.18
N TYR A 414 23.51 -3.92 -14.54
CA TYR A 414 24.50 -3.20 -13.73
C TYR A 414 23.97 -2.84 -12.34
N LEU A 415 22.73 -2.38 -12.23
CA LEU A 415 22.14 -1.99 -10.96
C LEU A 415 22.04 -3.18 -10.00
N LEU A 416 21.56 -4.33 -10.45
CA LEU A 416 21.36 -5.50 -9.59
C LEU A 416 22.68 -6.24 -9.33
N VAL A 417 23.48 -6.49 -10.37
CA VAL A 417 24.69 -7.32 -10.27
C VAL A 417 25.86 -6.54 -9.70
N HIS A 418 26.17 -5.38 -10.27
CA HIS A 418 27.33 -4.59 -9.85
C HIS A 418 26.99 -3.59 -8.74
N GLY A 419 25.78 -3.02 -8.76
CA GLY A 419 25.30 -2.14 -7.70
C GLY A 419 24.94 -2.93 -6.46
N TYR A 420 23.81 -3.63 -6.47
CA TYR A 420 23.27 -4.32 -5.30
C TYR A 420 23.93 -5.66 -4.97
N ASN A 421 24.95 -6.05 -5.73
CA ASN A 421 25.78 -7.22 -5.50
C ASN A 421 25.00 -8.56 -5.51
N PHE A 422 23.94 -8.64 -6.32
CA PHE A 422 23.31 -9.92 -6.64
C PHE A 422 24.19 -10.72 -7.61
N ASN A 423 24.43 -11.99 -7.33
CA ASN A 423 25.27 -12.85 -8.14
C ASN A 423 24.47 -14.08 -8.62
N ALA A 424 25.12 -15.03 -9.31
CA ALA A 424 24.43 -16.23 -9.82
C ALA A 424 23.73 -17.05 -8.71
N GLU A 425 24.22 -17.02 -7.47
CA GLU A 425 23.65 -17.73 -6.33
C GLU A 425 22.46 -16.99 -5.72
N THR A 426 22.51 -15.66 -5.65
CA THR A 426 21.46 -14.83 -5.03
C THR A 426 20.40 -14.33 -6.03
N TRP A 427 20.68 -14.33 -7.33
CA TRP A 427 19.74 -13.95 -8.38
C TRP A 427 18.38 -14.68 -8.30
N PRO A 428 18.32 -16.01 -8.05
CA PRO A 428 17.05 -16.73 -7.92
C PRO A 428 16.15 -16.24 -6.79
N GLN A 429 16.69 -15.45 -5.84
CA GLN A 429 15.94 -14.84 -4.74
C GLN A 429 15.16 -13.59 -5.17
N ILE A 430 15.37 -13.09 -6.40
CA ILE A 430 14.66 -11.93 -6.94
C ILE A 430 13.42 -12.38 -7.72
N HIS A 431 12.27 -11.97 -7.25
CA HIS A 431 10.98 -12.26 -7.87
C HIS A 431 10.47 -11.02 -8.62
N PHE A 432 10.52 -11.06 -9.95
CA PHE A 432 10.03 -9.98 -10.80
C PHE A 432 8.51 -10.04 -10.94
N GLN A 433 7.78 -9.12 -10.30
CA GLN A 433 6.31 -9.14 -10.26
C GLN A 433 5.72 -7.73 -10.32
N LYS A 434 4.55 -7.59 -10.95
CA LYS A 434 3.78 -6.32 -10.96
C LYS A 434 2.58 -6.32 -10.04
N GLU A 435 1.96 -7.48 -9.82
CA GLU A 435 0.64 -7.63 -9.21
C GLU A 435 0.60 -8.98 -8.47
N VAL A 436 -0.09 -9.03 -7.33
CA VAL A 436 -0.42 -10.27 -6.61
C VAL A 436 -1.93 -10.34 -6.51
N GLY A 437 -2.52 -11.40 -7.09
CA GLY A 437 -3.96 -11.43 -7.33
C GLY A 437 -4.38 -10.26 -8.22
N ASN A 438 -5.33 -9.44 -7.75
CA ASN A 438 -5.81 -8.25 -8.48
C ASN A 438 -5.22 -6.92 -7.95
N SER A 439 -4.23 -6.99 -7.07
CA SER A 439 -3.62 -5.81 -6.43
C SER A 439 -2.26 -5.50 -7.02
N SER A 440 -2.00 -4.22 -7.31
CA SER A 440 -0.70 -3.77 -7.83
C SER A 440 0.34 -3.71 -6.72
N ILE A 441 1.56 -4.13 -7.03
CA ILE A 441 2.72 -3.89 -6.17
C ILE A 441 3.21 -2.47 -6.48
N ALA A 442 2.78 -1.52 -5.65
CA ALA A 442 3.15 -0.10 -5.72
C ALA A 442 3.15 0.50 -4.31
N TRP A 443 3.92 1.56 -4.08
CA TRP A 443 4.00 2.20 -2.77
C TRP A 443 2.64 2.71 -2.25
N SER A 444 1.68 3.00 -3.13
CA SER A 444 0.38 3.57 -2.76
C SER A 444 -0.45 2.71 -1.79
N LEU A 445 -0.36 1.38 -1.86
CA LEU A 445 -1.06 0.48 -0.91
C LEU A 445 -0.41 0.53 0.48
N GLY A 446 0.92 0.47 0.56
CA GLY A 446 1.66 0.60 1.81
C GLY A 446 1.48 1.95 2.47
N TYR A 447 1.38 3.02 1.67
CA TYR A 447 0.97 4.34 2.16
C TYR A 447 -0.43 4.29 2.77
N MET A 448 -1.41 3.72 2.05
CA MET A 448 -2.78 3.58 2.57
C MET A 448 -2.83 2.74 3.85
N LEU A 449 -2.10 1.63 3.94
CA LEU A 449 -1.98 0.81 5.14
C LEU A 449 -1.43 1.61 6.33
N SER A 450 -0.36 2.37 6.12
CA SER A 450 0.20 3.26 7.14
C SER A 450 -0.82 4.32 7.58
N LEU A 451 -1.55 4.94 6.65
CA LEU A 451 -2.63 5.89 6.96
C LEU A 451 -3.76 5.24 7.76
N THR A 452 -4.09 3.97 7.51
CA THR A 452 -5.17 3.30 8.26
C THR A 452 -4.87 3.21 9.76
N ASN A 453 -3.60 3.20 10.18
CA ASN A 453 -3.23 3.27 11.61
C ASN A 453 -3.62 4.59 12.28
N MET A 454 -3.70 5.68 11.51
CA MET A 454 -4.08 7.00 12.03
C MET A 454 -5.59 7.20 12.08
N ILE A 455 -6.36 6.35 11.40
CA ILE A 455 -7.81 6.36 11.46
C ILE A 455 -8.22 5.49 12.67
N PRO A 456 -9.10 5.92 13.57
CA PRO A 456 -9.58 5.07 14.67
C PRO A 456 -10.28 3.82 14.15
N ALA A 457 -10.14 2.69 14.86
CA ALA A 457 -10.93 1.50 14.60
C ALA A 457 -12.38 1.73 15.06
N GLU A 458 -13.37 1.36 14.24
CA GLU A 458 -14.76 1.44 14.64
C GLU A 458 -15.18 0.16 15.38
N GLY A 459 -15.72 0.32 16.59
CA GLY A 459 -16.20 -0.79 17.37
C GLY A 459 -17.36 -1.52 16.68
N LYS A 460 -17.40 -2.84 16.85
CA LYS A 460 -18.54 -3.65 16.41
C LYS A 460 -19.83 -3.11 17.03
N LEU A 461 -20.83 -2.85 16.20
CA LEU A 461 -22.13 -2.40 16.67
C LEU A 461 -22.90 -3.61 17.21
N ILE A 462 -23.27 -3.57 18.49
CA ILE A 462 -24.05 -4.62 19.13
C ILE A 462 -25.52 -4.25 19.05
N GLN A 463 -26.27 -4.96 18.21
CA GLN A 463 -27.72 -4.88 18.20
C GLN A 463 -28.28 -5.88 19.21
N LEU A 464 -28.86 -5.34 20.27
CA LEU A 464 -29.53 -6.13 21.30
C LEU A 464 -30.95 -6.52 20.85
N PRO A 465 -31.43 -7.73 21.20
CA PRO A 465 -32.78 -8.19 20.86
C PRO A 465 -33.88 -7.28 21.42
N LEU A 466 -33.69 -6.79 22.65
CA LEU A 466 -34.58 -5.83 23.29
C LEU A 466 -33.88 -4.50 23.46
N LYS A 467 -34.61 -3.39 23.26
CA LYS A 467 -34.13 -2.05 23.58
C LYS A 467 -33.70 -2.00 25.05
N PRO A 468 -32.58 -1.35 25.41
CA PRO A 468 -32.07 -1.32 26.77
C PRO A 468 -33.10 -0.86 27.82
N SER A 469 -33.92 0.14 27.47
CA SER A 469 -35.01 0.63 28.33
C SER A 469 -36.10 -0.39 28.59
N LEU A 470 -36.50 -1.15 27.55
CA LEU A 470 -37.50 -2.22 27.68
C LEU A 470 -36.96 -3.39 28.48
N PHE A 471 -35.71 -3.80 28.23
CA PHE A 471 -35.04 -4.84 28.99
C PHE A 471 -34.96 -4.48 30.48
N ALA A 472 -34.49 -3.27 30.80
CA ALA A 472 -34.42 -2.79 32.17
C ALA A 472 -35.81 -2.72 32.83
N GLY A 473 -36.81 -2.21 32.13
CA GLY A 473 -38.19 -2.15 32.62
C GLY A 473 -38.77 -3.52 32.95
N LEU A 474 -38.61 -4.50 32.05
CA LEU A 474 -39.05 -5.88 32.26
C LEU A 474 -38.31 -6.54 33.43
N LEU A 475 -36.99 -6.33 33.54
CA LEU A 475 -36.18 -6.89 34.62
C LEU A 475 -36.64 -6.33 35.98
N ILE A 476 -36.84 -5.01 36.08
CA ILE A 476 -37.31 -4.35 37.31
C ILE A 476 -38.72 -4.83 37.67
N PHE A 477 -39.63 -4.88 36.69
CA PHE A 477 -41.00 -5.32 36.93
C PHE A 477 -41.06 -6.78 37.42
N LEU A 478 -40.36 -7.70 36.76
CA LEU A 478 -40.37 -9.12 37.12
C LEU A 478 -39.65 -9.39 38.45
N THR A 479 -38.55 -8.66 38.75
CA THR A 479 -37.85 -8.78 40.03
C THR A 479 -38.67 -8.21 41.18
N ALA A 480 -39.34 -7.06 41.00
CA ALA A 480 -40.28 -6.53 41.99
C ALA A 480 -41.45 -7.49 42.24
N THR A 481 -42.02 -8.08 41.19
CA THR A 481 -43.09 -9.08 41.29
C THR A 481 -42.63 -10.32 42.07
N ALA A 482 -41.42 -10.83 41.78
CA ALA A 482 -40.82 -11.94 42.51
C ALA A 482 -40.60 -11.60 44.00
N LEU A 483 -40.07 -10.41 44.31
CA LEU A 483 -39.87 -9.94 45.69
C LEU A 483 -41.19 -9.83 46.45
N LEU A 484 -42.23 -9.24 45.85
CA LEU A 484 -43.55 -9.15 46.45
C LEU A 484 -44.16 -10.53 46.71
N CYS A 485 -44.03 -11.46 45.76
CA CYS A 485 -44.49 -12.85 45.94
C CYS A 485 -43.73 -13.55 47.07
N LEU A 486 -42.42 -13.33 47.18
CA LEU A 486 -41.57 -13.91 48.22
C LEU A 486 -41.91 -13.32 49.60
N LEU A 487 -42.07 -12.01 49.71
CA LEU A 487 -42.52 -11.33 50.93
C LEU A 487 -43.90 -11.83 51.38
N PHE A 488 -44.83 -12.02 50.43
CA PHE A 488 -46.16 -12.56 50.71
C PHE A 488 -46.10 -14.02 51.20
N LEU A 489 -45.24 -14.86 50.61
CA LEU A 489 -45.02 -16.24 51.08
C LEU A 489 -44.40 -16.28 52.48
N VAL A 490 -43.43 -15.41 52.76
CA VAL A 490 -42.83 -15.24 54.10
C VAL A 490 -43.90 -14.81 55.10
N TYR A 491 -44.72 -13.82 54.75
CA TYR A 491 -45.85 -13.37 55.55
C TYR A 491 -46.83 -14.53 55.87
N LEU A 492 -47.25 -15.29 54.87
CA LEU A 492 -48.12 -16.47 55.05
C LEU A 492 -47.48 -17.54 55.95
N CYS A 493 -46.15 -17.72 55.85
CA CYS A 493 -45.41 -18.66 56.69
C CYS A 493 -45.37 -18.21 58.16
N ILE A 494 -45.11 -16.92 58.39
CA ILE A 494 -45.15 -16.31 59.73
C ILE A 494 -46.56 -16.41 60.32
N GLU A 495 -47.59 -16.09 59.55
CA GLU A 495 -48.98 -16.17 60.01
C GLU A 495 -49.40 -17.61 60.32
N SER A 496 -48.98 -18.58 59.49
CA SER A 496 -49.22 -19.99 59.76
C SER A 496 -48.50 -20.47 61.04
N HIS A 497 -47.28 -20.00 61.30
CA HIS A 497 -46.54 -20.32 62.51
C HIS A 497 -47.22 -19.70 63.74
N ARG A 498 -47.68 -18.44 63.62
CA ARG A 498 -48.41 -17.73 64.68
C ARG A 498 -49.74 -18.41 65.03
N ARG A 499 -50.48 -18.92 64.04
CA ARG A 499 -51.71 -19.72 64.26
C ARG A 499 -51.45 -21.10 64.88
N ARG A 500 -50.27 -21.71 64.67
CA ARG A 500 -49.88 -22.98 65.31
C ARG A 500 -49.50 -22.81 66.79
N ASN A 501 -49.05 -21.61 67.19
CA ASN A 501 -48.59 -21.31 68.56
C ASN A 501 -49.67 -20.66 69.45
N ILE A 502 -50.95 -20.69 69.08
CA ILE A 502 -52.04 -20.30 69.98
C ILE A 502 -52.39 -21.52 70.85
N PRO A 503 -52.28 -21.47 72.19
CA PRO A 503 -52.67 -22.58 73.05
C PRO A 503 -54.18 -22.83 72.97
N HIS A 504 -54.58 -24.08 72.75
CA HIS A 504 -55.97 -24.50 72.91
C HIS A 504 -56.34 -24.35 74.40
N VAL A 505 -57.20 -23.38 74.71
CA VAL A 505 -57.90 -23.35 76.01
C VAL A 505 -59.02 -24.37 75.91
N GLU A 506 -58.85 -25.54 76.52
CA GLU A 506 -59.95 -26.45 76.80
C GLU A 506 -60.84 -25.79 77.87
N HIS A 507 -62.08 -25.44 77.47
CA HIS A 507 -63.13 -25.15 78.44
C HIS A 507 -63.55 -26.48 79.09
N VAL A 508 -63.07 -26.72 80.31
CA VAL A 508 -63.62 -27.73 81.21
C VAL A 508 -64.99 -27.25 81.67
N PHE A 509 -66.05 -27.91 81.20
CA PHE A 509 -67.38 -27.83 81.81
C PHE A 509 -67.35 -28.53 83.17
N VAL A 510 -67.71 -27.82 84.23
CA VAL A 510 -68.04 -28.41 85.55
C VAL A 510 -69.55 -28.36 85.71
N PRO A 511 -70.24 -29.49 86.02
CA PRO A 511 -71.63 -29.47 86.42
C PRO A 511 -71.74 -29.38 87.95
N GLU A 512 -72.30 -28.28 88.44
CA GLU A 512 -73.43 -28.15 89.40
C GLU A 512 -73.52 -26.69 89.89
#